data_AF-A0A9Q9F923-F1
#
_entry.id   AF-A0A9Q9F923-F1
#
_cell.length_a   1.000
_cell.length_b   1.000
_cell.length_c   1.000
_cell.angle_alpha   90.00
_cell.angle_beta   90.00
_cell.angle_gamma   90.00
#
_symmetry.space_group_name_H-M   'P 1'
#
loop_
_entity.id
_entity.type
_entity.pdbx_description
1 polymer ?
#
loop_
_entity_poly.entity_id
_entity_poly.type
_entity_poly.pdbx_seq_one_letter_code
_entity_poly.pdbx_strand_id
1 'polypeptide(L)'
;MSENERIDETDRRDSTLKNGGRTAYVHTRIIKKLKSINSDTKFTLLFGMLYGLLSYIDAFLYILGDMVMMNSQIPSSILFIKSVLVLPVTFFFIVIVQKGLKFLSQPRMLEVILIILSMFFLFFGFVIWPYRGRLQPDFFWSRDIFSDGKMKARHMDFFFPIFLVFSEWSSTILYLVAELWGSLIISFMFFSRAIHQCTEAQVKKFLPTVSLISGIVMLSSGLLTKSLNSYRDGLPYHLKERLFSYVFVATSMLTVVTAMTSFFIDKVTTKEDSDYEGKKVQNARKMGFVKSLGIMKRSRFLMAMTETVVASSVCSNIFEATYRGGIILGAAQASSPRSSYMNKLNAMAQIITSVFLLVMFFRPATHLIERRGWISVAIVAPAVAIIALLLFFPMVFFNNIAEDDQVLPREGYMGSFVLENYAGMFLTTVIRISKYCFFDVAKEAASIRVSPIHRHSFRGIHDGLGINIGKTIGSVYCTLITVVFDVRDVRNMVSISTVFVGVFCIIWIRSVFYISRKYRESIERNDFINVELAECRDNQ
;
A
#
# COMPACT_ATOMS: atom_id res chain seq x y z
N MET A 1 -30.91 36.45 -55.25
CA MET A 1 -30.04 35.34 -54.80
C MET A 1 -28.85 35.83 -53.94
N SER A 2 -28.45 37.10 -54.00
CA SER A 2 -27.35 37.67 -53.20
C SER A 2 -27.73 38.20 -51.80
N GLU A 3 -29.02 38.24 -51.46
CA GLU A 3 -29.50 38.79 -50.18
C GLU A 3 -29.73 37.69 -49.12
N ASN A 4 -30.05 36.46 -49.54
CA ASN A 4 -30.16 35.30 -48.64
C ASN A 4 -28.78 34.76 -48.19
N GLU A 5 -27.73 34.89 -48.99
CA GLU A 5 -26.37 34.47 -48.59
C GLU A 5 -25.76 35.38 -47.51
N ARG A 6 -26.09 36.69 -47.51
CA ARG A 6 -25.59 37.61 -46.47
C ARG A 6 -26.25 37.37 -45.12
N ILE A 7 -27.51 36.97 -45.08
CA ILE A 7 -28.22 36.70 -43.83
C ILE A 7 -27.63 35.43 -43.18
N ASP A 8 -27.33 34.39 -43.98
CA ASP A 8 -26.81 33.12 -43.49
C ASP A 8 -25.33 33.20 -43.04
N GLU A 9 -24.51 34.06 -43.66
CA GLU A 9 -23.14 34.36 -43.18
C GLU A 9 -23.12 35.18 -41.88
N THR A 10 -24.09 36.08 -41.71
CA THR A 10 -24.17 36.92 -40.50
C THR A 10 -24.63 36.09 -39.30
N ASP A 11 -25.58 35.16 -39.50
CA ASP A 11 -26.06 34.25 -38.46
C ASP A 11 -25.03 33.15 -38.11
N ARG A 12 -24.20 32.73 -39.08
CA ARG A 12 -23.02 31.86 -38.82
C ARG A 12 -21.91 32.58 -38.05
N ARG A 13 -21.67 33.87 -38.30
CA ARG A 13 -20.71 34.67 -37.50
C ARG A 13 -21.21 34.91 -36.08
N ASP A 14 -22.49 35.18 -35.87
CA ASP A 14 -23.05 35.41 -34.53
C ASP A 14 -23.13 34.12 -33.69
N SER A 15 -23.37 32.96 -34.32
CA SER A 15 -23.33 31.66 -33.63
C SER A 15 -21.91 31.21 -33.26
N THR A 16 -20.90 31.50 -34.09
CA THR A 16 -19.48 31.24 -33.78
C THR A 16 -18.92 32.21 -32.73
N LEU A 17 -19.32 33.49 -32.75
CA LEU A 17 -19.01 34.46 -31.68
C LEU A 17 -19.70 34.12 -30.35
N LYS A 18 -20.95 33.63 -30.36
CA LYS A 18 -21.64 33.12 -29.15
C LYS A 18 -20.98 31.86 -28.58
N ASN A 19 -20.48 30.95 -29.41
CA ASN A 19 -19.79 29.74 -28.95
C ASN A 19 -18.37 30.02 -28.45
N GLY A 20 -17.60 30.87 -29.14
CA GLY A 20 -16.28 31.34 -28.68
C GLY A 20 -16.37 32.20 -27.42
N GLY A 21 -17.40 33.04 -27.32
CA GLY A 21 -17.76 33.77 -26.12
C GLY A 21 -18.13 32.86 -24.95
N ARG A 22 -18.92 31.79 -25.16
CA ARG A 22 -19.25 30.80 -24.11
C ARG A 22 -18.04 29.99 -23.65
N THR A 23 -17.15 29.56 -24.53
CA THR A 23 -15.94 28.81 -24.13
C THR A 23 -14.93 29.71 -23.41
N ALA A 24 -14.73 30.94 -23.89
CA ALA A 24 -13.91 31.94 -23.21
C ALA A 24 -14.51 32.36 -21.86
N TYR A 25 -15.85 32.50 -21.77
CA TYR A 25 -16.53 32.83 -20.51
C TYR A 25 -16.52 31.65 -19.53
N VAL A 26 -16.62 30.40 -20.00
CA VAL A 26 -16.48 29.20 -19.16
C VAL A 26 -15.04 29.04 -18.67
N HIS A 27 -14.03 29.20 -19.53
CA HIS A 27 -12.62 29.21 -19.11
C HIS A 27 -12.34 30.35 -18.13
N THR A 28 -12.83 31.55 -18.39
CA THR A 28 -12.64 32.71 -17.51
C THR A 28 -13.40 32.55 -16.20
N ARG A 29 -14.55 31.85 -16.18
CA ARG A 29 -15.33 31.55 -14.97
C ARG A 29 -14.75 30.38 -14.18
N ILE A 30 -14.11 29.40 -14.82
CA ILE A 30 -13.30 28.36 -14.18
C ILE A 30 -12.04 28.99 -13.58
N ILE A 31 -11.35 29.87 -14.30
CA ILE A 31 -10.16 30.59 -13.82
C ILE A 31 -10.53 31.57 -12.70
N LYS A 32 -11.65 32.31 -12.80
CA LYS A 32 -12.17 33.16 -11.71
C LYS A 32 -12.65 32.34 -10.52
N LYS A 33 -13.31 31.18 -10.72
CA LYS A 33 -13.62 30.26 -9.62
C LYS A 33 -12.35 29.72 -8.99
N LEU A 34 -11.34 29.31 -9.77
CA LEU A 34 -10.03 28.89 -9.24
C LEU A 34 -9.32 30.00 -8.46
N LYS A 35 -9.51 31.26 -8.87
CA LYS A 35 -8.94 32.44 -8.19
C LYS A 35 -9.76 32.89 -6.97
N SER A 36 -11.00 32.41 -6.82
CA SER A 36 -11.88 32.63 -5.65
C SER A 36 -11.96 31.42 -4.71
N ILE A 37 -11.21 30.34 -5.00
CA ILE A 37 -11.00 29.23 -4.08
C ILE A 37 -10.09 29.77 -2.96
N ASN A 38 -10.57 29.65 -1.72
CA ASN A 38 -9.79 29.93 -0.50
C ASN A 38 -8.36 29.34 -0.64
N SER A 39 -7.31 30.05 -0.23
CA SER A 39 -5.92 29.53 -0.32
C SER A 39 -5.83 28.09 0.26
N ASP A 40 -6.53 27.83 1.35
CA ASP A 40 -6.71 26.50 1.97
C ASP A 40 -7.23 25.39 1.04
N THR A 41 -8.25 25.67 0.23
CA THR A 41 -8.88 24.66 -0.64
C THR A 41 -8.03 24.40 -1.89
N LYS A 42 -7.33 25.42 -2.38
CA LYS A 42 -6.34 25.27 -3.45
C LYS A 42 -5.18 24.38 -2.98
N PHE A 43 -4.70 24.62 -1.76
CA PHE A 43 -3.61 23.86 -1.15
C PHE A 43 -4.00 22.39 -0.90
N THR A 44 -5.19 22.16 -0.35
CA THR A 44 -5.74 20.80 -0.14
C THR A 44 -5.87 20.03 -1.47
N LEU A 45 -6.29 20.71 -2.54
CA LEU A 45 -6.43 20.10 -3.87
C LEU A 45 -5.07 19.75 -4.50
N LEU A 46 -4.08 20.62 -4.37
CA LEU A 46 -2.72 20.38 -4.89
C LEU A 46 -2.03 19.22 -4.18
N PHE A 47 -2.08 19.18 -2.85
CA PHE A 47 -1.56 18.05 -2.07
C PHE A 47 -2.35 16.76 -2.33
N GLY A 48 -3.66 16.87 -2.57
CA GLY A 48 -4.51 15.75 -2.99
C GLY A 48 -4.09 15.16 -4.33
N MET A 49 -3.79 16.02 -5.31
CA MET A 49 -3.28 15.58 -6.60
C MET A 49 -1.92 14.89 -6.48
N LEU A 50 -0.99 15.45 -5.70
CA LEU A 50 0.31 14.82 -5.44
C LEU A 50 0.16 13.45 -4.77
N TYR A 51 -0.68 13.37 -3.73
CA TYR A 51 -0.99 12.10 -3.07
C TYR A 51 -1.62 11.09 -4.01
N GLY A 52 -2.54 11.52 -4.87
CA GLY A 52 -3.20 10.67 -5.86
C GLY A 52 -2.23 10.07 -6.87
N LEU A 53 -1.30 10.87 -7.39
CA LEU A 53 -0.25 10.38 -8.31
C LEU A 53 0.69 9.38 -7.62
N LEU A 54 1.17 9.70 -6.41
CA LEU A 54 2.03 8.80 -5.64
C LEU A 54 1.32 7.48 -5.31
N SER A 55 0.06 7.56 -4.87
CA SER A 55 -0.76 6.39 -4.55
C SER A 55 -1.10 5.57 -5.79
N TYR A 56 -1.20 6.20 -6.95
CA TYR A 56 -1.45 5.48 -8.20
C TYR A 56 -0.25 4.64 -8.62
N ILE A 57 0.94 5.23 -8.53
CA ILE A 57 2.19 4.49 -8.75
C ILE A 57 2.31 3.33 -7.75
N ASP A 58 1.96 3.54 -6.48
CA ASP A 58 1.94 2.48 -5.45
C ASP A 58 0.99 1.33 -5.80
N ALA A 59 -0.28 1.65 -6.04
CA ALA A 59 -1.31 0.66 -6.32
C ALA A 59 -0.99 -0.15 -7.59
N PHE A 60 -0.36 0.48 -8.58
CA PHE A 60 0.06 -0.15 -9.82
C PHE A 60 1.32 -1.00 -9.63
N LEU A 61 2.37 -0.47 -8.99
CA LEU A 61 3.62 -1.19 -8.71
C LEU A 61 3.38 -2.40 -7.82
N TYR A 62 2.46 -2.32 -6.87
CA TYR A 62 2.10 -3.44 -6.02
C TYR A 62 1.59 -4.64 -6.84
N ILE A 63 0.69 -4.41 -7.81
CA ILE A 63 0.21 -5.48 -8.70
C ILE A 63 1.33 -5.96 -9.64
N LEU A 64 2.06 -5.02 -10.24
CA LEU A 64 3.11 -5.35 -11.21
C LEU A 64 4.24 -6.16 -10.57
N GLY A 65 4.65 -5.78 -9.36
CA GLY A 65 5.66 -6.48 -8.56
C GLY A 65 5.23 -7.91 -8.23
N ASP A 66 4.01 -8.08 -7.69
CA ASP A 66 3.44 -9.41 -7.43
C ASP A 66 3.39 -10.24 -8.73
N MET A 67 2.91 -9.67 -9.83
CA MET A 67 2.78 -10.33 -11.13
C MET A 67 4.11 -10.87 -11.66
N VAL A 68 5.15 -10.03 -11.65
CA VAL A 68 6.50 -10.39 -12.13
C VAL A 68 7.11 -11.46 -11.22
N MET A 69 6.89 -11.35 -9.90
CA MET A 69 7.30 -12.36 -8.94
C MET A 69 6.61 -13.69 -9.20
N MET A 70 5.30 -13.74 -9.32
CA MET A 70 4.55 -14.99 -9.47
C MET A 70 4.82 -15.71 -10.80
N ASN A 71 5.25 -14.97 -11.82
CA ASN A 71 5.65 -15.57 -13.10
C ASN A 71 7.01 -16.27 -13.02
N SER A 72 7.88 -15.82 -12.13
CA SER A 72 9.29 -16.21 -12.13
C SER A 72 9.67 -17.01 -10.89
N GLN A 73 9.08 -16.66 -9.74
CA GLN A 73 9.37 -17.19 -8.41
C GLN A 73 8.16 -17.86 -7.74
N ILE A 74 8.44 -18.61 -6.67
CA ILE A 74 7.44 -19.25 -5.79
C ILE A 74 7.00 -18.25 -4.70
N PRO A 75 5.73 -18.27 -4.23
CA PRO A 75 5.20 -17.45 -3.13
C PRO A 75 6.08 -17.40 -1.89
N SER A 76 6.72 -18.50 -1.51
CA SER A 76 7.64 -18.56 -0.38
C SER A 76 8.87 -17.67 -0.55
N SER A 77 9.28 -17.39 -1.79
CA SER A 77 10.35 -16.42 -2.11
C SER A 77 9.94 -15.00 -1.72
N ILE A 78 8.66 -14.65 -1.91
CA ILE A 78 8.12 -13.34 -1.51
C ILE A 78 8.17 -13.18 0.02
N LEU A 79 7.89 -14.27 0.76
CA LEU A 79 7.98 -14.28 2.22
C LEU A 79 9.41 -14.13 2.70
N PHE A 80 10.38 -14.73 2.01
CA PHE A 80 11.79 -14.52 2.29
C PHE A 80 12.22 -13.06 2.04
N ILE A 81 11.81 -12.46 0.93
CA ILE A 81 12.11 -11.05 0.63
C ILE A 81 11.54 -10.14 1.72
N LYS A 82 10.27 -10.35 2.12
CA LYS A 82 9.63 -9.57 3.18
C LYS A 82 10.24 -9.78 4.56
N SER A 83 10.72 -10.99 4.87
CA SER A 83 11.31 -11.30 6.17
C SER A 83 12.74 -10.74 6.32
N VAL A 84 13.57 -10.90 5.29
CA VAL A 84 15.01 -10.62 5.39
C VAL A 84 15.39 -9.29 4.73
N LEU A 85 14.82 -8.93 3.58
CA LEU A 85 15.30 -7.78 2.80
C LEU A 85 14.54 -6.48 3.11
N VAL A 86 13.22 -6.54 3.28
CA VAL A 86 12.39 -5.32 3.39
C VAL A 86 12.77 -4.45 4.59
N LEU A 87 12.90 -5.00 5.80
CA LEU A 87 13.23 -4.20 6.99
C LEU A 87 14.63 -3.58 6.93
N PRO A 88 15.73 -4.33 6.69
CA PRO A 88 17.07 -3.74 6.63
C PRO A 88 17.19 -2.67 5.57
N VAL A 89 16.59 -2.90 4.39
CA VAL A 89 16.61 -1.92 3.30
C VAL A 89 15.76 -0.69 3.67
N THR A 90 14.61 -0.86 4.31
CA THR A 90 13.80 0.26 4.85
C THR A 90 14.64 1.12 5.81
N PHE A 91 15.33 0.50 6.78
CA PHE A 91 16.19 1.23 7.73
C PHE A 91 17.35 1.93 7.03
N PHE A 92 18.00 1.25 6.08
CA PHE A 92 19.08 1.82 5.28
C PHE A 92 18.63 3.07 4.52
N PHE A 93 17.48 3.01 3.84
CA PHE A 93 16.90 4.19 3.17
C PHE A 93 16.53 5.30 4.14
N ILE A 94 15.93 4.98 5.29
CA ILE A 94 15.61 5.98 6.31
C ILE A 94 16.90 6.71 6.77
N VAL A 95 18.02 5.99 6.96
CA VAL A 95 19.31 6.60 7.32
C VAL A 95 19.83 7.51 6.19
N ILE A 96 19.73 7.08 4.93
CA ILE A 96 20.10 7.91 3.77
C ILE A 96 19.25 9.18 3.74
N VAL A 97 17.93 9.06 3.90
CA VAL A 97 17.02 10.20 3.89
C VAL A 97 17.33 11.14 5.04
N GLN A 98 17.55 10.64 6.25
CA GLN A 98 17.93 11.48 7.40
C GLN A 98 19.26 12.21 7.18
N LYS A 99 20.26 11.57 6.57
CA LYS A 99 21.52 12.23 6.20
C LYS A 99 21.28 13.30 5.13
N GLY A 100 20.47 13.01 4.11
CA GLY A 100 20.10 13.94 3.05
C GLY A 100 19.33 15.16 3.57
N LEU A 101 18.43 14.97 4.52
CA LEU A 101 17.66 16.06 5.17
C LEU A 101 18.51 17.03 6.00
N LYS A 102 19.78 16.70 6.29
CA LYS A 102 20.73 17.67 6.87
C LYS A 102 21.20 18.72 5.86
N PHE A 103 21.23 18.37 4.58
CA PHE A 103 21.73 19.20 3.50
C PHE A 103 20.62 19.78 2.62
N LEU A 104 19.51 19.03 2.44
CA LEU A 104 18.38 19.37 1.59
C LEU A 104 17.13 19.63 2.43
N SER A 105 16.24 20.50 1.95
CA SER A 105 14.91 20.68 2.55
C SER A 105 14.04 19.44 2.31
N GLN A 106 13.05 19.21 3.19
CA GLN A 106 12.10 18.08 3.09
C GLN A 106 11.43 17.96 1.70
N PRO A 107 10.97 19.05 1.05
CA PRO A 107 10.40 19.01 -0.30
C PRO A 107 11.39 18.54 -1.37
N ARG A 108 12.60 19.09 -1.37
CA ARG A 108 13.66 18.77 -2.34
C ARG A 108 14.16 17.34 -2.20
N MET A 109 14.20 16.82 -0.97
CA MET A 109 14.59 15.42 -0.74
C MET A 109 13.62 14.45 -1.43
N LEU A 110 12.31 14.72 -1.37
CA LEU A 110 11.30 13.91 -2.07
C LEU A 110 11.52 13.95 -3.59
N GLU A 111 11.77 15.13 -4.16
CA GLU A 111 12.00 15.29 -5.60
C GLU A 111 13.24 14.56 -6.09
N VAL A 112 14.36 14.66 -5.36
CA VAL A 112 15.59 13.94 -5.68
C VAL A 112 15.36 12.43 -5.69
N ILE A 113 14.64 11.89 -4.70
CA ILE A 113 14.35 10.45 -4.64
C ILE A 113 13.42 10.02 -5.79
N LEU A 114 12.40 10.81 -6.11
CA LEU A 114 11.51 10.52 -7.24
C LEU A 114 12.29 10.49 -8.58
N ILE A 115 13.25 11.40 -8.77
CA ILE A 115 14.13 11.40 -9.95
C ILE A 115 15.01 10.15 -9.99
N ILE A 116 15.62 9.78 -8.86
CA ILE A 116 16.44 8.56 -8.77
C ILE A 116 15.60 7.30 -9.10
N LEU A 117 14.39 7.20 -8.55
CA LEU A 117 13.48 6.09 -8.83
C LEU A 117 12.98 6.09 -10.27
N SER A 118 12.74 7.26 -10.86
CA SER A 118 12.40 7.39 -12.28
C SER A 118 13.52 6.84 -13.17
N MET A 119 14.77 7.22 -12.90
CA MET A 119 15.94 6.70 -13.61
C MET A 119 16.10 5.19 -13.42
N PHE A 120 15.84 4.69 -12.22
CA PHE A 120 15.81 3.25 -11.96
C PHE A 120 14.76 2.53 -12.83
N PHE A 121 13.53 3.04 -12.93
CA PHE A 121 12.48 2.41 -13.76
C PHE A 121 12.80 2.47 -15.26
N LEU A 122 13.43 3.54 -15.75
CA LEU A 122 13.91 3.60 -17.14
C LEU A 122 15.00 2.56 -17.40
N PHE A 123 16.00 2.51 -16.52
CA PHE A 123 17.08 1.54 -16.62
C PHE A 123 16.54 0.10 -16.54
N PHE A 124 15.58 -0.14 -15.65
CA PHE A 124 14.93 -1.44 -15.51
C PHE A 124 14.16 -1.83 -16.79
N GLY A 125 13.38 -0.91 -17.35
CA GLY A 125 12.56 -1.15 -18.54
C GLY A 125 13.37 -1.35 -19.82
N PHE A 126 14.45 -0.59 -20.03
CA PHE A 126 15.25 -0.64 -21.27
C PHE A 126 16.44 -1.60 -21.22
N VAL A 127 17.05 -1.80 -20.06
CA VAL A 127 18.27 -2.60 -19.92
C VAL A 127 17.97 -3.92 -19.22
N ILE A 128 17.47 -3.87 -17.99
CA ILE A 128 17.36 -5.08 -17.16
C ILE A 128 16.33 -6.06 -17.73
N TRP A 129 15.16 -5.58 -18.15
CA TRP A 129 14.08 -6.46 -18.61
C TRP A 129 14.38 -7.12 -19.96
N PRO A 130 14.81 -6.40 -21.02
CA PRO A 130 15.08 -7.02 -22.33
C PRO A 130 16.31 -7.93 -22.32
N TYR A 131 17.32 -7.61 -21.50
CA TYR A 131 18.55 -8.42 -21.38
C TYR A 131 18.52 -9.39 -20.19
N ARG A 132 17.33 -9.67 -19.63
CA ARG A 132 17.15 -10.54 -18.46
C ARG A 132 17.85 -11.90 -18.64
N GLY A 133 17.73 -12.50 -19.82
CA GLY A 133 18.34 -13.81 -20.12
C GLY A 133 19.86 -13.85 -20.14
N ARG A 134 20.55 -12.70 -20.27
CA ARG A 134 22.02 -12.60 -20.19
C ARG A 134 22.54 -12.08 -18.85
N LEU A 135 21.72 -11.29 -18.16
CA LEU A 135 22.07 -10.64 -16.89
C LEU A 135 21.78 -11.51 -15.66
N GLN A 136 20.91 -12.50 -15.81
CA GLN A 136 20.64 -13.48 -14.75
C GLN A 136 21.59 -14.68 -14.88
N PRO A 137 22.08 -15.24 -13.76
CA PRO A 137 22.62 -16.59 -13.73
C PRO A 137 21.62 -17.55 -14.39
N ASP A 138 22.12 -18.60 -15.05
CA ASP A 138 21.29 -19.52 -15.83
C ASP A 138 19.98 -19.84 -15.12
N PHE A 139 18.85 -19.64 -15.82
CA PHE A 139 17.50 -19.82 -15.30
C PHE A 139 17.28 -21.22 -14.69
N PHE A 140 18.08 -22.19 -15.11
CA PHE A 140 18.06 -23.55 -14.65
C PHE A 140 18.97 -23.80 -13.44
N TRP A 141 19.97 -22.97 -13.15
CA TRP A 141 20.97 -23.26 -12.11
C TRP A 141 20.34 -23.54 -10.73
N SER A 142 19.46 -22.65 -10.26
CA SER A 142 18.75 -22.86 -9.00
C SER A 142 17.67 -23.94 -9.07
N ARG A 143 17.08 -24.18 -10.25
CA ARG A 143 16.01 -25.19 -10.41
C ARG A 143 16.56 -26.61 -10.58
N ASP A 144 17.75 -26.75 -11.15
CA ASP A 144 18.43 -28.02 -11.42
C ASP A 144 19.08 -28.59 -10.15
N ILE A 145 19.64 -27.75 -9.28
CA ILE A 145 20.16 -28.18 -7.98
C ILE A 145 19.07 -28.82 -7.10
N PHE A 146 17.81 -28.40 -7.27
CA PHE A 146 16.67 -28.83 -6.47
C PHE A 146 15.67 -29.73 -7.24
N SER A 147 15.93 -30.05 -8.50
CA SER A 147 15.09 -30.94 -9.34
C SER A 147 15.29 -32.42 -8.98
N ASP A 148 16.53 -32.81 -8.66
CA ASP A 148 16.96 -34.18 -8.40
C ASP A 148 16.41 -34.79 -7.08
N GLY A 149 15.68 -34.03 -6.27
CA GLY A 149 15.15 -34.49 -4.97
C GLY A 149 16.22 -34.73 -3.88
N LYS A 150 17.52 -34.68 -4.21
CA LYS A 150 18.65 -34.84 -3.28
C LYS A 150 18.61 -33.86 -2.11
N MET A 151 18.19 -32.62 -2.35
CA MET A 151 18.06 -31.60 -1.31
C MET A 151 16.87 -31.86 -0.38
N LYS A 152 15.78 -32.42 -0.90
CA LYS A 152 14.63 -32.86 -0.09
C LYS A 152 15.01 -34.02 0.83
N ALA A 153 15.81 -34.97 0.34
CA ALA A 153 16.34 -36.06 1.17
C ALA A 153 17.32 -35.61 2.27
N ARG A 154 17.90 -34.41 2.15
CA ARG A 154 18.83 -33.82 3.13
C ARG A 154 18.18 -32.80 4.06
N HIS A 155 16.86 -32.64 4.02
CA HIS A 155 16.15 -31.59 4.77
C HIS A 155 16.65 -30.16 4.48
N MET A 156 17.06 -29.90 3.24
CA MET A 156 17.59 -28.61 2.78
C MET A 156 16.67 -27.97 1.73
N ASP A 157 15.43 -28.43 1.62
CA ASP A 157 14.50 -27.99 0.58
C ASP A 157 14.04 -26.54 0.81
N PHE A 158 14.04 -26.10 2.07
CA PHE A 158 13.79 -24.71 2.46
C PHE A 158 14.80 -23.70 1.85
N PHE A 159 15.98 -24.12 1.39
CA PHE A 159 16.91 -23.24 0.71
C PHE A 159 16.44 -22.84 -0.70
N PHE A 160 15.51 -23.60 -1.30
CA PHE A 160 15.10 -23.37 -2.67
C PHE A 160 14.56 -21.95 -2.93
N PRO A 161 13.61 -21.41 -2.12
CA PRO A 161 13.17 -20.02 -2.27
C PRO A 161 14.30 -19.00 -2.12
N ILE A 162 15.29 -19.28 -1.26
CA ILE A 162 16.45 -18.39 -1.02
C ILE A 162 17.33 -18.32 -2.26
N PHE A 163 17.71 -19.48 -2.81
CA PHE A 163 18.51 -19.55 -4.04
C PHE A 163 17.79 -18.90 -5.21
N LEU A 164 16.47 -19.04 -5.27
CA LEU A 164 15.67 -18.49 -6.35
C LEU A 164 15.56 -16.94 -6.29
N VAL A 165 15.59 -16.36 -5.08
CA VAL A 165 15.69 -14.90 -4.86
C VAL A 165 17.01 -14.34 -5.41
N PHE A 166 18.12 -15.05 -5.22
CA PHE A 166 19.42 -14.62 -5.75
C PHE A 166 19.59 -14.91 -7.24
N SER A 167 19.09 -16.06 -7.71
CA SER A 167 19.13 -16.47 -9.11
C SER A 167 18.31 -15.51 -9.99
N GLU A 168 17.13 -15.10 -9.52
CA GLU A 168 16.26 -14.18 -10.25
C GLU A 168 16.26 -12.77 -9.64
N TRP A 169 17.44 -12.21 -9.43
CA TRP A 169 17.62 -10.92 -8.73
C TRP A 169 16.81 -9.75 -9.32
N SER A 170 16.59 -9.71 -10.63
CA SER A 170 15.87 -8.58 -11.27
C SER A 170 14.41 -8.49 -10.83
N SER A 171 13.72 -9.63 -10.71
CA SER A 171 12.34 -9.67 -10.24
C SER A 171 12.29 -9.31 -8.76
N THR A 172 13.27 -9.77 -7.97
CA THR A 172 13.40 -9.46 -6.53
C THR A 172 13.61 -7.97 -6.27
N ILE A 173 14.51 -7.30 -7.01
CA ILE A 173 14.75 -5.86 -6.83
C ILE A 173 13.49 -5.07 -7.18
N LEU A 174 12.78 -5.42 -8.25
CA LEU A 174 11.54 -4.75 -8.62
C LEU A 174 10.49 -4.89 -7.51
N TYR A 175 10.32 -6.10 -6.96
CA TYR A 175 9.40 -6.34 -5.86
C TYR A 175 9.77 -5.54 -4.61
N LEU A 176 11.06 -5.49 -4.27
CA LEU A 176 11.57 -4.72 -3.14
C LEU A 176 11.28 -3.22 -3.33
N VAL A 177 11.52 -2.67 -4.51
CA VAL A 177 11.20 -1.25 -4.81
C VAL A 177 9.69 -0.98 -4.74
N ALA A 178 8.85 -1.89 -5.25
CA ALA A 178 7.40 -1.78 -5.15
C ALA A 178 6.92 -1.78 -3.69
N GLU A 179 7.46 -2.66 -2.85
CA GLU A 179 7.11 -2.75 -1.43
C GLU A 179 7.58 -1.51 -0.61
N LEU A 180 8.73 -0.96 -0.98
CA LEU A 180 9.29 0.25 -0.35
C LEU A 180 8.57 1.53 -0.77
N TRP A 181 7.93 1.56 -1.94
CA TRP A 181 7.25 2.75 -2.46
C TRP A 181 6.17 3.25 -1.49
N GLY A 182 5.20 2.42 -1.13
CA GLY A 182 4.12 2.81 -0.22
C GLY A 182 4.63 3.19 1.17
N SER A 183 5.59 2.44 1.71
CA SER A 183 6.07 2.66 3.08
C SER A 183 7.03 3.83 3.24
N LEU A 184 7.96 4.03 2.29
CA LEU A 184 8.94 5.12 2.34
C LEU A 184 8.43 6.39 1.66
N ILE A 185 7.94 6.29 0.43
CA ILE A 185 7.58 7.49 -0.34
C ILE A 185 6.27 8.08 0.16
N ILE A 186 5.23 7.26 0.31
CA ILE A 186 3.92 7.75 0.78
C ILE A 186 3.92 7.95 2.30
N SER A 187 4.07 6.87 3.08
CA SER A 187 3.89 6.96 4.53
C SER A 187 4.94 7.83 5.23
N PHE A 188 6.21 7.77 4.80
CA PHE A 188 7.27 8.55 5.44
C PHE A 188 7.50 9.90 4.77
N MET A 189 7.89 9.96 3.49
CA MET A 189 8.33 11.20 2.86
C MET A 189 7.19 12.18 2.54
N PHE A 190 6.09 11.70 1.94
CA PHE A 190 4.96 12.55 1.57
C PHE A 190 4.30 13.14 2.83
N PHE A 191 3.97 12.31 3.82
CA PHE A 191 3.39 12.83 5.06
C PHE A 191 4.39 13.72 5.81
N SER A 192 5.68 13.40 5.84
CA SER A 192 6.68 14.28 6.44
C SER A 192 6.78 15.64 5.73
N ARG A 193 6.62 15.68 4.39
CA ARG A 193 6.52 16.93 3.63
C ARG A 193 5.23 17.69 3.94
N ALA A 194 4.08 17.00 3.95
CA ALA A 194 2.80 17.60 4.30
C ALA A 194 2.83 18.21 5.72
N ILE A 195 3.52 17.58 6.66
CA ILE A 195 3.69 18.12 8.02
C ILE A 195 4.55 19.39 8.03
N HIS A 196 5.60 19.45 7.20
CA HIS A 196 6.48 20.62 7.17
C HIS A 196 5.79 21.85 6.55
N GLN A 197 4.92 21.63 5.55
CA GLN A 197 4.29 22.69 4.74
C GLN A 197 2.85 23.03 5.15
N CYS A 198 2.08 22.11 5.74
CA CYS A 198 0.67 22.35 6.07
C CYS A 198 0.46 22.77 7.54
N THR A 199 -0.54 23.63 7.79
CA THR A 199 -1.02 23.89 9.15
C THR A 199 -1.89 22.74 9.68
N GLU A 200 -2.06 22.64 11.02
CA GLU A 200 -2.84 21.56 11.63
C GLU A 200 -4.30 21.50 11.13
N ALA A 201 -4.92 22.67 10.94
CA ALA A 201 -6.29 22.78 10.42
C ALA A 201 -6.41 22.25 8.98
N GLN A 202 -5.41 22.52 8.14
CA GLN A 202 -5.37 22.02 6.76
C GLN A 202 -5.17 20.51 6.72
N VAL A 203 -4.30 19.95 7.57
CA VAL A 203 -4.09 18.49 7.67
C VAL A 203 -5.38 17.77 8.08
N LYS A 204 -6.15 18.32 9.03
CA LYS A 204 -7.45 17.75 9.44
C LYS A 204 -8.46 17.71 8.28
N LYS A 205 -8.48 18.73 7.41
CA LYS A 205 -9.34 18.78 6.21
C LYS A 205 -8.85 17.84 5.10
N PHE A 206 -7.54 17.74 4.92
CA PHE A 206 -6.90 16.90 3.90
C PHE A 206 -7.12 15.40 4.15
N LEU A 207 -7.14 15.01 5.42
CA LEU A 207 -7.15 13.61 5.83
C LEU A 207 -8.33 12.77 5.32
N PRO A 208 -9.60 13.23 5.42
CA PRO A 208 -10.72 12.54 4.79
C PRO A 208 -10.59 12.48 3.27
N THR A 209 -10.01 13.51 2.64
CA THR A 209 -9.80 13.56 1.18
C THR A 209 -8.81 12.51 0.69
N VAL A 210 -7.78 12.18 1.49
CA VAL A 210 -6.83 11.08 1.22
C VAL A 210 -7.58 9.77 0.96
N SER A 211 -8.55 9.42 1.82
CA SER A 211 -9.30 8.16 1.70
C SER A 211 -10.14 8.10 0.40
N LEU A 212 -10.75 9.22 0.01
CA LEU A 212 -11.46 9.34 -1.26
C LEU A 212 -10.52 9.15 -2.44
N ILE A 213 -9.37 9.83 -2.42
CA ILE A 213 -8.37 9.74 -3.48
C ILE A 213 -7.87 8.30 -3.61
N SER A 214 -7.56 7.62 -2.50
CA SER A 214 -7.15 6.22 -2.49
C SER A 214 -8.21 5.31 -3.12
N GLY A 215 -9.50 5.54 -2.84
CA GLY A 215 -10.60 4.81 -3.47
C GLY A 215 -10.64 4.97 -5.00
N ILE A 216 -10.56 6.20 -5.50
CA ILE A 216 -10.53 6.49 -6.96
C ILE A 216 -9.29 5.88 -7.62
N VAL A 217 -8.14 5.99 -6.97
CA VAL A 217 -6.87 5.45 -7.43
C VAL A 217 -6.91 3.92 -7.52
N MET A 218 -7.42 3.24 -6.49
CA MET A 218 -7.56 1.77 -6.52
C MET A 218 -8.52 1.31 -7.63
N LEU A 219 -9.63 2.02 -7.84
CA LEU A 219 -10.58 1.69 -8.91
C LEU A 219 -9.92 1.81 -10.29
N SER A 220 -9.25 2.94 -10.53
CA SER A 220 -8.58 3.21 -11.81
C SER A 220 -7.40 2.27 -12.08
N SER A 221 -6.60 1.94 -11.06
CA SER A 221 -5.51 0.96 -11.18
C SER A 221 -6.03 -0.45 -11.47
N GLY A 222 -7.09 -0.87 -10.79
CA GLY A 222 -7.74 -2.17 -11.00
C GLY A 222 -8.32 -2.32 -12.42
N LEU A 223 -9.00 -1.27 -12.92
CA LEU A 223 -9.52 -1.25 -14.29
C LEU A 223 -8.40 -1.25 -15.35
N LEU A 224 -7.35 -0.45 -15.15
CA LEU A 224 -6.19 -0.44 -16.05
C LEU A 224 -5.54 -1.83 -16.11
N THR A 225 -5.33 -2.45 -14.95
CA THR A 225 -4.76 -3.79 -14.84
C THR A 225 -5.61 -4.82 -15.58
N LYS A 226 -6.94 -4.78 -15.43
CA LYS A 226 -7.84 -5.69 -16.15
C LYS A 226 -7.72 -5.51 -17.67
N SER A 227 -7.70 -4.27 -18.15
CA SER A 227 -7.55 -3.94 -19.57
C SER A 227 -6.20 -4.41 -20.13
N LEU A 228 -5.11 -4.12 -19.41
CA LEU A 228 -3.76 -4.55 -19.79
C LEU A 228 -3.62 -6.08 -19.85
N ASN A 229 -4.24 -6.82 -18.91
CA ASN A 229 -4.21 -8.27 -18.94
C ASN A 229 -5.00 -8.85 -20.12
N SER A 230 -6.18 -8.31 -20.43
CA SER A 230 -6.95 -8.73 -21.61
C SER A 230 -6.17 -8.49 -22.90
N TYR A 231 -5.50 -7.34 -23.01
CA TYR A 231 -4.65 -7.03 -24.17
C TYR A 231 -3.43 -7.97 -24.25
N ARG A 232 -2.78 -8.24 -23.10
CA ARG A 232 -1.62 -9.15 -23.02
C ARG A 232 -1.97 -10.59 -23.39
N ASP A 233 -3.13 -11.09 -22.98
CA ASP A 233 -3.53 -12.47 -23.20
C ASP A 233 -3.72 -12.76 -24.71
N GLY A 234 -4.04 -11.76 -25.54
CA GLY A 234 -4.17 -11.86 -26.99
C GLY A 234 -2.88 -11.67 -27.82
N LEU A 235 -1.76 -11.33 -27.20
CA LEU A 235 -0.51 -11.01 -27.92
C LEU A 235 0.46 -12.21 -28.04
N PRO A 236 1.31 -12.27 -29.08
CA PRO A 236 2.45 -13.19 -29.16
C PRO A 236 3.51 -12.89 -28.09
N TYR A 237 4.33 -13.89 -27.73
CA TYR A 237 5.34 -13.80 -26.65
C TYR A 237 6.28 -12.58 -26.78
N HIS A 238 6.84 -12.31 -27.96
CA HIS A 238 7.75 -11.17 -28.18
C HIS A 238 7.08 -9.80 -27.97
N LEU A 239 5.79 -9.68 -28.29
CA LEU A 239 5.02 -8.46 -28.04
C LEU A 239 4.66 -8.31 -26.56
N LYS A 240 4.51 -9.42 -25.82
CA LYS A 240 4.32 -9.38 -24.35
C LYS A 240 5.55 -8.80 -23.65
N GLU A 241 6.76 -9.20 -24.06
CA GLU A 241 7.99 -8.66 -23.48
C GLU A 241 8.16 -7.15 -23.75
N ARG A 242 7.83 -6.70 -24.97
CA ARG A 242 7.80 -5.26 -25.30
C ARG A 242 6.76 -4.49 -24.50
N LEU A 243 5.56 -5.06 -24.32
CA LEU A 243 4.51 -4.45 -23.50
C LEU A 243 4.98 -4.20 -22.06
N PHE A 244 5.69 -5.16 -21.46
CA PHE A 244 6.27 -4.98 -20.12
C PHE A 244 7.28 -3.83 -20.08
N SER A 245 8.18 -3.75 -21.07
CA SER A 245 9.13 -2.63 -21.17
C SER A 245 8.40 -1.28 -21.27
N TYR A 246 7.34 -1.19 -22.08
CA TYR A 246 6.52 0.02 -22.18
C TYR A 246 5.80 0.39 -20.87
N VAL A 247 5.34 -0.61 -20.12
CA VAL A 247 4.71 -0.38 -18.80
C VAL A 247 5.71 0.23 -17.80
N PHE A 248 6.97 -0.20 -17.80
CA PHE A 248 8.01 0.41 -16.95
C PHE A 248 8.36 1.83 -17.38
N VAL A 249 8.43 2.09 -18.70
CA VAL A 249 8.65 3.44 -19.23
C VAL A 249 7.49 4.37 -18.87
N ALA A 250 6.24 3.91 -19.00
CA ALA A 250 5.06 4.67 -18.60
C ALA A 250 5.05 4.96 -17.09
N THR A 251 5.43 3.97 -16.26
CA THR A 251 5.57 4.16 -14.82
C THR A 251 6.64 5.20 -14.51
N SER A 252 7.78 5.17 -15.21
CA SER A 252 8.81 6.20 -15.04
C SER A 252 8.33 7.58 -15.46
N MET A 253 7.65 7.71 -16.60
CA MET A 253 7.08 8.98 -17.03
C MET A 253 6.11 9.55 -15.99
N LEU A 254 5.28 8.69 -15.39
CA LEU A 254 4.37 9.10 -14.31
C LEU A 254 5.13 9.56 -13.06
N THR A 255 6.25 8.91 -12.70
CA THR A 255 7.11 9.36 -11.60
C THR A 255 7.75 10.72 -11.87
N VAL A 256 8.16 11.02 -13.11
CA VAL A 256 8.65 12.35 -13.51
C VAL A 256 7.54 13.40 -13.40
N VAL A 257 6.34 13.11 -13.90
CA VAL A 257 5.18 14.01 -13.77
C VAL A 257 4.87 14.29 -12.30
N THR A 258 5.02 13.30 -11.43
CA THR A 258 4.86 13.46 -9.99
C THR A 258 5.94 14.36 -9.39
N ALA A 259 7.21 14.21 -9.80
CA ALA A 259 8.29 15.10 -9.39
C ALA A 259 8.08 16.55 -9.89
N MET A 260 7.60 16.72 -11.13
CA MET A 260 7.26 18.04 -11.67
C MET A 260 6.12 18.69 -10.89
N THR A 261 5.06 17.93 -10.59
CA THR A 261 3.93 18.40 -9.78
C THR A 261 4.40 18.81 -8.38
N SER A 262 5.29 18.02 -7.78
CA SER A 262 5.94 18.32 -6.51
C SER A 262 6.73 19.64 -6.55
N PHE A 263 7.49 19.88 -7.62
CA PHE A 263 8.24 21.12 -7.81
C PHE A 263 7.31 22.33 -8.03
N PHE A 264 6.22 22.15 -8.78
CA PHE A 264 5.20 23.19 -8.95
C PHE A 264 4.54 23.57 -7.62
N ILE A 265 4.25 22.59 -6.78
CA ILE A 265 3.70 22.82 -5.43
C ILE A 265 4.69 23.64 -4.61
N ASP A 266 5.98 23.28 -4.60
CA ASP A 266 7.00 24.00 -3.84
C ASP A 266 7.08 25.49 -4.28
N LYS A 267 7.05 25.75 -5.59
CA LYS A 267 7.08 27.11 -6.14
C LYS A 267 5.83 27.94 -5.79
N VAL A 268 4.67 27.31 -5.64
CA VAL A 268 3.43 27.99 -5.25
C VAL A 268 3.39 28.23 -3.74
N THR A 269 3.81 27.26 -2.93
CA THR A 269 3.79 27.34 -1.46
C THR A 269 4.84 28.31 -0.90
N THR A 270 6.04 28.36 -1.48
CA THR A 270 7.13 29.25 -1.00
C THR A 270 6.76 30.74 -1.10
N LYS A 271 5.73 31.11 -1.88
CA LYS A 271 5.26 32.50 -2.02
C LYS A 271 4.24 32.93 -0.96
N GLU A 272 3.61 32.00 -0.23
CA GLU A 272 2.54 32.31 0.74
C GLU A 272 3.02 32.20 2.21
N ASP A 273 4.04 31.38 2.52
CA ASP A 273 4.46 31.06 3.90
C ASP A 273 5.64 31.88 4.46
N SER A 274 6.17 32.87 3.72
CA SER A 274 7.34 33.65 4.18
C SER A 274 7.06 34.61 5.35
N ASP A 275 5.79 34.88 5.68
CA ASP A 275 5.44 35.97 6.61
C ASP A 275 5.07 35.54 8.03
N TYR A 276 4.87 34.25 8.33
CA TYR A 276 4.41 33.82 9.65
C TYR A 276 4.94 32.43 10.04
N GLU A 277 6.10 32.33 10.71
CA GLU A 277 6.31 31.42 11.85
C GLU A 277 7.74 31.54 12.45
N GLY A 278 7.83 31.52 13.79
CA GLY A 278 9.08 31.67 14.53
C GLY A 278 9.99 30.43 14.55
N LYS A 279 11.31 30.66 14.65
CA LYS A 279 12.41 29.65 14.64
C LYS A 279 12.21 28.42 15.56
N LYS A 280 11.42 28.51 16.64
CA LYS A 280 11.15 27.40 17.57
C LYS A 280 10.22 26.33 16.99
N VAL A 281 9.20 26.72 16.22
CA VAL A 281 8.24 25.78 15.58
C VAL A 281 8.92 25.03 14.43
N GLN A 282 9.80 25.71 13.69
CA GLN A 282 10.56 25.12 12.59
C GLN A 282 11.58 24.07 13.07
N ASN A 283 12.19 24.26 14.25
CA ASN A 283 13.12 23.27 14.83
C ASN A 283 12.39 22.05 15.43
N ALA A 284 11.16 22.21 15.92
CA ALA A 284 10.33 21.08 16.34
C ALA A 284 9.84 20.24 15.15
N ARG A 285 9.55 20.87 14.00
CA ARG A 285 9.23 20.16 12.74
C ARG A 285 10.41 19.39 12.13
N LYS A 286 11.65 19.74 12.48
CA LYS A 286 12.89 19.03 12.08
C LYS A 286 13.31 17.93 13.06
N MET A 287 12.43 17.46 13.94
CA MET A 287 12.80 16.43 14.90
C MET A 287 13.28 15.16 14.18
N GLY A 288 14.50 14.73 14.50
CA GLY A 288 15.08 13.52 13.93
C GLY A 288 14.24 12.29 14.29
N PHE A 289 13.98 11.44 13.31
CA PHE A 289 13.13 10.24 13.44
C PHE A 289 13.58 9.26 14.53
N VAL A 290 14.88 9.24 14.88
CA VAL A 290 15.41 8.47 16.01
C VAL A 290 14.91 9.01 17.36
N LYS A 291 14.80 10.34 17.50
CA LYS A 291 14.25 10.96 18.71
C LYS A 291 12.75 10.70 18.83
N SER A 292 12.00 10.72 17.73
CA SER A 292 10.57 10.40 17.75
C SER A 292 10.27 8.93 18.06
N LEU A 293 11.13 7.99 17.62
CA LEU A 293 11.08 6.59 18.08
C LEU A 293 11.32 6.46 19.58
N GLY A 294 12.26 7.24 20.13
CA GLY A 294 12.52 7.30 21.57
C GLY A 294 11.31 7.79 22.36
N ILE A 295 10.66 8.86 21.91
CA ILE A 295 9.44 9.40 22.53
C ILE A 295 8.28 8.39 22.43
N MET A 296 8.14 7.69 21.30
CA MET A 296 7.10 6.68 21.10
C MET A 296 7.21 5.53 22.11
N LYS A 297 8.43 5.01 22.33
CA LYS A 297 8.67 3.92 23.30
C LYS A 297 8.31 4.32 24.74
N ARG A 298 8.39 5.61 25.07
CA ARG A 298 8.09 6.13 26.42
C ARG A 298 6.59 6.22 26.70
N SER A 299 5.74 6.41 25.68
CA SER A 299 4.29 6.53 25.88
C SER A 299 3.54 5.22 25.67
N ARG A 300 2.83 4.77 26.71
CA ARG A 300 1.99 3.56 26.67
C ARG A 300 0.82 3.67 25.67
N PHE A 301 0.27 4.86 25.44
CA PHE A 301 -0.82 5.06 24.49
C PHE A 301 -0.35 4.86 23.05
N LEU A 302 0.78 5.46 22.70
CA LEU A 302 1.34 5.40 21.34
C LEU A 302 1.84 4.01 20.99
N MET A 303 2.41 3.31 21.97
CA MET A 303 2.82 1.93 21.82
C MET A 303 1.62 1.02 21.56
N ALA A 304 0.51 1.17 22.30
CA ALA A 304 -0.71 0.41 22.04
C ALA A 304 -1.29 0.69 20.64
N MET A 305 -1.24 1.95 20.19
CA MET A 305 -1.66 2.32 18.83
C MET A 305 -0.78 1.64 17.77
N THR A 306 0.53 1.66 17.94
CA THR A 306 1.47 0.99 17.03
C THR A 306 1.30 -0.53 17.06
N GLU A 307 1.05 -1.12 18.23
CA GLU A 307 0.76 -2.55 18.42
C GLU A 307 -0.48 -2.98 17.61
N THR A 308 -1.56 -2.19 17.62
CA THR A 308 -2.74 -2.50 16.79
C THR A 308 -2.44 -2.46 15.28
N VAL A 309 -1.63 -1.51 14.82
CA VAL A 309 -1.21 -1.43 13.41
C VAL A 309 -0.33 -2.62 13.04
N VAL A 310 0.64 -2.98 13.88
CA VAL A 310 1.52 -4.15 13.69
C VAL A 310 0.69 -5.43 13.64
N ALA A 311 -0.20 -5.65 14.61
CA ALA A 311 -1.05 -6.85 14.66
C ALA A 311 -1.95 -6.96 13.41
N SER A 312 -2.57 -5.87 12.98
CA SER A 312 -3.37 -5.85 11.75
C SER A 312 -2.56 -6.24 10.51
N SER A 313 -1.30 -5.80 10.45
CA SER A 313 -0.41 -6.06 9.33
C SER A 313 0.15 -7.49 9.35
N VAL A 314 0.43 -8.05 10.54
CA VAL A 314 0.80 -9.46 10.71
C VAL A 314 -0.32 -10.37 10.21
N CYS A 315 -1.56 -10.16 10.70
CA CYS A 315 -2.70 -10.97 10.30
C CYS A 315 -2.96 -10.89 8.79
N SER A 316 -2.92 -9.67 8.21
CA SER A 316 -3.10 -9.48 6.77
C SER A 316 -2.01 -10.17 5.94
N ASN A 317 -0.75 -10.15 6.39
CA ASN A 317 0.36 -10.73 5.64
C ASN A 317 0.34 -12.26 5.67
N ILE A 318 0.00 -12.87 6.81
CA ILE A 318 -0.16 -14.34 6.90
C ILE A 318 -1.35 -14.79 6.04
N PHE A 319 -2.48 -14.07 6.09
CA PHE A 319 -3.63 -14.38 5.25
C PHE A 319 -3.25 -14.33 3.75
N GLU A 320 -2.55 -13.27 3.34
CA GLU A 320 -2.09 -13.10 1.97
C GLU A 320 -1.06 -14.17 1.55
N ALA A 321 -0.18 -14.60 2.46
CA ALA A 321 0.76 -15.68 2.22
C ALA A 321 0.05 -17.01 1.91
N THR A 322 -0.92 -17.38 2.76
CA THR A 322 -1.72 -18.60 2.59
C THR A 322 -2.54 -18.54 1.30
N TYR A 323 -3.17 -17.40 1.03
CA TYR A 323 -3.96 -17.18 -0.19
C TYR A 323 -3.10 -17.28 -1.46
N ARG A 324 -1.89 -16.71 -1.48
CA ARG A 324 -0.98 -16.79 -2.64
C ARG A 324 -0.52 -18.22 -2.94
N GLY A 325 -0.35 -19.06 -1.92
CA GLY A 325 -0.13 -20.50 -2.12
C GLY A 325 -1.30 -21.16 -2.85
N GLY A 326 -2.54 -20.75 -2.54
CA GLY A 326 -3.77 -21.20 -3.20
C GLY A 326 -3.81 -20.96 -4.71
N ILE A 327 -3.33 -19.78 -5.10
CA ILE A 327 -3.37 -19.30 -6.47
C ILE A 327 -2.54 -20.17 -7.42
N ILE A 328 -1.42 -20.76 -6.96
CA ILE A 328 -0.61 -21.66 -7.81
C ILE A 328 -1.41 -22.90 -8.20
N LEU A 329 -2.01 -23.58 -7.21
CA LEU A 329 -2.73 -24.82 -7.44
C LEU A 329 -4.00 -24.59 -8.25
N GLY A 330 -4.74 -23.52 -7.95
CA GLY A 330 -5.92 -23.18 -8.75
C GLY A 330 -5.58 -22.67 -10.16
N ALA A 331 -4.41 -22.06 -10.39
CA ALA A 331 -3.95 -21.74 -11.74
C ALA A 331 -3.61 -23.01 -12.53
N ALA A 332 -3.04 -24.02 -11.88
CA ALA A 332 -2.77 -25.32 -12.49
C ALA A 332 -4.08 -26.05 -12.86
N GLN A 333 -5.09 -26.02 -11.97
CA GLN A 333 -6.41 -26.61 -12.23
C GLN A 333 -7.19 -25.87 -13.33
N ALA A 334 -7.08 -24.53 -13.39
CA ALA A 334 -7.78 -23.68 -14.36
C ALA A 334 -7.04 -23.53 -15.71
N SER A 335 -5.95 -24.27 -15.95
CA SER A 335 -5.13 -24.22 -17.18
C SER A 335 -4.78 -22.81 -17.67
N SER A 336 -4.60 -21.87 -16.73
CA SER A 336 -4.32 -20.46 -17.02
C SER A 336 -2.91 -20.10 -16.53
N PRO A 337 -2.16 -19.23 -17.26
CA PRO A 337 -0.85 -18.81 -16.79
C PRO A 337 -0.97 -18.14 -15.42
N ARG A 338 -0.13 -18.58 -14.46
CA ARG A 338 -0.17 -18.17 -13.03
C ARG A 338 -0.29 -16.66 -12.85
N SER A 339 0.44 -15.89 -13.66
CA SER A 339 0.42 -14.42 -13.64
C SER A 339 -0.89 -13.80 -14.13
N SER A 340 -1.58 -14.39 -15.14
CA SER A 340 -2.89 -13.88 -15.60
C SER A 340 -3.97 -14.15 -14.55
N TYR A 341 -3.98 -15.36 -14.00
CA TYR A 341 -4.99 -15.77 -13.02
C TYR A 341 -4.93 -14.93 -11.74
N MET A 342 -3.73 -14.74 -11.18
CA MET A 342 -3.51 -13.89 -10.02
C MET A 342 -3.93 -12.43 -10.28
N ASN A 343 -3.55 -11.89 -11.43
CA ASN A 343 -3.90 -10.51 -11.78
C ASN A 343 -5.41 -10.31 -11.92
N LYS A 344 -6.13 -11.27 -12.50
CA LYS A 344 -7.60 -11.22 -12.60
C LYS A 344 -8.22 -11.15 -11.20
N LEU A 345 -7.79 -12.01 -10.28
CA LEU A 345 -8.30 -12.01 -8.90
C LEU A 345 -7.92 -10.72 -8.14
N ASN A 346 -6.67 -10.26 -8.25
CA ASN A 346 -6.22 -9.03 -7.62
C ASN A 346 -6.93 -7.78 -8.16
N ALA A 347 -7.16 -7.70 -9.47
CA ALA A 347 -7.90 -6.60 -10.08
C ALA A 347 -9.36 -6.57 -9.60
N MET A 348 -10.02 -7.73 -9.52
CA MET A 348 -11.38 -7.81 -8.99
C MET A 348 -11.45 -7.42 -7.51
N ALA A 349 -10.52 -7.92 -6.69
CA ALA A 349 -10.41 -7.55 -5.28
C ALA A 349 -10.22 -6.03 -5.10
N GLN A 350 -9.37 -5.38 -5.91
CA GLN A 350 -9.17 -3.93 -5.87
C GLN A 350 -10.42 -3.16 -6.29
N ILE A 351 -11.10 -3.57 -7.36
CA ILE A 351 -12.35 -2.93 -7.81
C ILE A 351 -13.41 -3.01 -6.71
N ILE A 352 -13.63 -4.19 -6.11
CA ILE A 352 -14.61 -4.35 -5.03
C ILE A 352 -14.23 -3.49 -3.83
N THR A 353 -12.96 -3.51 -3.40
CA THR A 353 -12.47 -2.68 -2.27
C THR A 353 -12.72 -1.19 -2.55
N SER A 354 -12.45 -0.73 -3.77
CA SER A 354 -12.60 0.67 -4.15
C SER A 354 -14.05 1.14 -4.17
N VAL A 355 -14.99 0.33 -4.66
CA VAL A 355 -16.43 0.65 -4.65
C VAL A 355 -16.90 0.79 -3.22
N PHE A 356 -16.52 -0.11 -2.32
CA PHE A 356 -16.85 0.00 -0.90
C PHE A 356 -16.27 1.24 -0.23
N LEU A 357 -15.01 1.60 -0.54
CA LEU A 357 -14.39 2.83 -0.02
C LEU A 357 -15.12 4.09 -0.48
N LEU A 358 -15.51 4.14 -1.76
CA LEU A 358 -16.27 5.27 -2.31
C LEU A 358 -17.67 5.37 -1.70
N VAL A 359 -18.37 4.25 -1.49
CA VAL A 359 -19.68 4.23 -0.83
C VAL A 359 -19.58 4.67 0.63
N MET A 360 -18.57 4.19 1.35
CA MET A 360 -18.29 4.59 2.74
C MET A 360 -17.95 6.07 2.87
N PHE A 361 -17.37 6.70 1.85
CA PHE A 361 -17.12 8.14 1.87
C PHE A 361 -18.43 8.95 1.96
N PHE A 362 -19.50 8.53 1.29
CA PHE A 362 -20.80 9.22 1.32
C PHE A 362 -21.54 9.07 2.66
N ARG A 363 -21.25 8.03 3.45
CA ARG A 363 -21.76 7.85 4.81
C ARG A 363 -20.58 7.79 5.78
N PRO A 364 -20.14 8.94 6.32
CA PRO A 364 -18.90 9.01 7.07
C PRO A 364 -18.89 8.00 8.21
N ALA A 365 -17.85 7.16 8.28
CA ALA A 365 -17.57 6.36 9.46
C ALA A 365 -17.41 7.25 10.72
N THR A 366 -17.11 8.55 10.56
CA THR A 366 -17.15 9.54 11.65
C THR A 366 -18.55 9.70 12.25
N HIS A 367 -19.60 9.69 11.42
CA HIS A 367 -21.00 9.69 11.90
C HIS A 367 -21.34 8.39 12.65
N LEU A 368 -20.71 7.28 12.27
CA LEU A 368 -20.85 6.01 12.97
C LEU A 368 -20.12 6.03 14.32
N ILE A 369 -18.95 6.67 14.41
CA ILE A 369 -18.22 6.91 15.67
C ILE A 369 -19.04 7.81 16.61
N GLU A 370 -19.64 8.87 16.08
CA GLU A 370 -20.47 9.80 16.85
C GLU A 370 -21.76 9.15 17.38
N ARG A 371 -22.38 8.23 16.61
CA ARG A 371 -23.63 7.57 17.02
C ARG A 371 -23.45 6.28 17.83
N ARG A 372 -22.47 5.43 17.50
CA ARG A 372 -22.29 4.09 18.11
C ARG A 372 -21.05 3.99 19.00
N GLY A 373 -20.31 5.08 19.16
CA GLY A 373 -19.09 5.11 19.96
C GLY A 373 -17.87 4.52 19.25
N TRP A 374 -16.69 4.91 19.70
CA TRP A 374 -15.40 4.56 19.09
C TRP A 374 -15.10 3.04 19.10
N ILE A 375 -15.48 2.33 20.17
CA ILE A 375 -15.26 0.87 20.30
C ILE A 375 -15.93 0.11 19.16
N SER A 376 -17.18 0.46 18.86
CA SER A 376 -17.99 -0.24 17.86
C SER A 376 -17.40 -0.20 16.47
N VAL A 377 -16.59 0.82 16.16
CA VAL A 377 -15.90 0.95 14.87
C VAL A 377 -14.52 0.28 14.92
N ALA A 378 -13.78 0.43 16.02
CA ALA A 378 -12.45 -0.14 16.16
C ALA A 378 -12.44 -1.68 16.24
N ILE A 379 -13.51 -2.31 16.76
CA ILE A 379 -13.61 -3.76 16.92
C ILE A 379 -13.97 -4.51 15.62
N VAL A 380 -14.49 -3.81 14.59
CA VAL A 380 -14.92 -4.44 13.33
C VAL A 380 -13.75 -5.10 12.62
N ALA A 381 -12.61 -4.44 12.52
CA ALA A 381 -11.44 -4.97 11.82
C ALA A 381 -10.87 -6.26 12.42
N PRO A 382 -10.63 -6.36 13.75
CA PRO A 382 -10.21 -7.63 14.35
C PRO A 382 -11.32 -8.70 14.29
N ALA A 383 -12.60 -8.33 14.42
CA ALA A 383 -13.70 -9.29 14.28
C ALA A 383 -13.75 -9.92 12.89
N VAL A 384 -13.58 -9.11 11.83
CA VAL A 384 -13.50 -9.59 10.45
C VAL A 384 -12.27 -10.47 10.24
N ALA A 385 -11.12 -10.13 10.83
CA ALA A 385 -9.93 -10.97 10.76
C ALA A 385 -10.17 -12.36 11.40
N ILE A 386 -10.90 -12.43 12.51
CA ILE A 386 -11.29 -13.70 13.15
C ILE A 386 -12.27 -14.48 12.26
N ILE A 387 -13.27 -13.80 11.67
CA ILE A 387 -14.19 -14.46 10.74
C ILE A 387 -13.43 -15.04 9.53
N ALA A 388 -12.50 -14.28 8.98
CA ALA A 388 -11.67 -14.75 7.88
C ALA A 388 -10.77 -15.92 8.29
N LEU A 389 -10.24 -15.92 9.50
CA LEU A 389 -9.50 -17.05 10.08
C LEU A 389 -10.38 -18.31 10.16
N LEU A 390 -11.59 -18.18 10.70
CA LEU A 390 -12.53 -19.29 10.89
C LEU A 390 -13.12 -19.84 9.58
N LEU A 391 -13.24 -19.02 8.54
CA LEU A 391 -13.78 -19.45 7.25
C LEU A 391 -12.70 -19.97 6.29
N PHE A 392 -11.57 -19.28 6.21
CA PHE A 392 -10.55 -19.59 5.21
C PHE A 392 -9.64 -20.74 5.63
N PHE A 393 -9.11 -20.73 6.85
CA PHE A 393 -8.08 -21.69 7.26
C PHE A 393 -8.61 -23.14 7.31
N PRO A 394 -9.83 -23.42 7.78
CA PRO A 394 -10.40 -24.77 7.67
C PRO A 394 -10.56 -25.23 6.22
N MET A 395 -10.98 -24.33 5.32
CA MET A 395 -11.13 -24.66 3.90
C MET A 395 -9.79 -25.04 3.26
N VAL A 396 -8.72 -24.30 3.57
CA VAL A 396 -7.37 -24.64 3.11
C VAL A 396 -6.90 -25.97 3.71
N PHE A 397 -7.19 -26.22 4.99
CA PHE A 397 -6.84 -27.47 5.66
C PHE A 397 -7.49 -28.70 5.00
N PHE A 398 -8.80 -28.65 4.70
CA PHE A 398 -9.48 -29.74 4.00
C PHE A 398 -8.93 -29.98 2.58
N ASN A 399 -8.62 -28.91 1.85
CA ASN A 399 -8.03 -29.03 0.51
C ASN A 399 -6.59 -29.57 0.54
N ASN A 400 -5.80 -29.27 1.58
CA ASN A 400 -4.47 -29.83 1.73
C ASN A 400 -4.50 -31.33 2.06
N ILE A 401 -5.46 -31.79 2.90
CA ILE A 401 -5.62 -33.24 3.16
C ILE A 401 -5.95 -33.97 1.85
N ALA A 402 -6.82 -33.39 1.02
CA ALA A 402 -7.16 -33.94 -0.28
C ALA A 402 -5.98 -33.94 -1.28
N GLU A 403 -4.95 -33.12 -1.06
CA GLU A 403 -3.72 -33.08 -1.87
C GLU A 403 -2.74 -34.20 -1.49
N ASP A 404 -2.66 -34.55 -0.20
CA ASP A 404 -1.75 -35.60 0.32
C ASP A 404 -2.27 -37.03 0.02
N ASP A 405 -3.58 -37.19 -0.17
CA ASP A 405 -4.28 -38.46 -0.42
C ASP A 405 -4.19 -38.97 -1.89
N GLN A 406 -3.10 -38.69 -2.60
CA GLN A 406 -2.82 -39.22 -3.95
C GLN A 406 -2.74 -40.77 -4.04
N VAL A 407 -3.01 -41.51 -2.97
CA VAL A 407 -3.03 -42.99 -2.96
C VAL A 407 -4.42 -43.57 -3.27
N LEU A 408 -5.51 -42.82 -3.18
CA LEU A 408 -6.83 -43.31 -3.58
C LEU A 408 -7.63 -42.23 -4.34
N PRO A 409 -7.79 -42.35 -5.67
CA PRO A 409 -8.70 -41.48 -6.40
C PRO A 409 -10.12 -41.83 -5.96
N ARG A 410 -10.63 -41.13 -4.95
CA ARG A 410 -12.03 -41.22 -4.58
C ARG A 410 -12.81 -40.50 -5.66
N GLU A 411 -13.45 -41.28 -6.54
CA GLU A 411 -14.28 -40.79 -7.63
C GLU A 411 -15.20 -39.66 -7.14
N GLY A 412 -14.99 -38.44 -7.66
CA GLY A 412 -15.92 -37.32 -7.50
C GLY A 412 -15.46 -36.12 -6.66
N TYR A 413 -14.38 -36.18 -5.89
CA TYR A 413 -13.87 -35.02 -5.13
C TYR A 413 -12.51 -34.54 -5.66
N MET A 414 -12.55 -33.87 -6.81
CA MET A 414 -11.44 -33.02 -7.25
C MET A 414 -11.44 -31.79 -6.32
N GLY A 415 -10.41 -31.60 -5.50
CA GLY A 415 -10.30 -30.46 -4.58
C GLY A 415 -10.69 -29.15 -5.27
N SER A 416 -11.62 -28.40 -4.70
CA SER A 416 -12.12 -27.17 -5.31
C SER A 416 -11.18 -26.00 -5.01
N PHE A 417 -9.94 -26.08 -5.52
CA PHE A 417 -8.95 -25.01 -5.37
C PHE A 417 -9.42 -23.70 -6.03
N VAL A 418 -10.28 -23.81 -7.04
CA VAL A 418 -10.97 -22.66 -7.64
C VAL A 418 -11.89 -21.97 -6.63
N LEU A 419 -12.72 -22.73 -5.90
CA LEU A 419 -13.60 -22.19 -4.85
C LEU A 419 -12.78 -21.58 -3.71
N GLU A 420 -11.69 -22.24 -3.31
CA GLU A 420 -10.75 -21.72 -2.30
C GLU A 420 -10.16 -20.38 -2.72
N ASN A 421 -9.77 -20.23 -3.98
CA ASN A 421 -9.22 -18.98 -4.49
C ASN A 421 -10.26 -17.85 -4.56
N TYR A 422 -11.50 -18.15 -4.97
CA TYR A 422 -12.56 -17.14 -4.93
C TYR A 422 -12.96 -16.76 -3.50
N ALA A 423 -13.02 -17.73 -2.58
CA ALA A 423 -13.27 -17.48 -1.16
C ALA A 423 -12.12 -16.66 -0.52
N GLY A 424 -10.87 -17.01 -0.82
CA GLY A 424 -9.68 -16.29 -0.37
C GLY A 424 -9.62 -14.86 -0.93
N MET A 425 -9.96 -14.67 -2.20
CA MET A 425 -10.09 -13.34 -2.80
C MET A 425 -11.17 -12.51 -2.09
N PHE A 426 -12.35 -13.11 -1.84
CA PHE A 426 -13.45 -12.44 -1.15
C PHE A 426 -13.07 -12.04 0.28
N LEU A 427 -12.52 -12.96 1.07
CA LEU A 427 -12.12 -12.70 2.45
C LEU A 427 -10.96 -11.71 2.54
N THR A 428 -9.97 -11.77 1.64
CA THR A 428 -8.91 -10.75 1.54
C THR A 428 -9.51 -9.37 1.27
N THR A 429 -10.51 -9.29 0.40
CA THR A 429 -11.21 -8.06 0.07
C THR A 429 -11.96 -7.51 1.28
N VAL A 430 -12.68 -8.36 2.01
CA VAL A 430 -13.41 -7.96 3.24
C VAL A 430 -12.45 -7.49 4.34
N ILE A 431 -11.29 -8.13 4.50
CA ILE A 431 -10.22 -7.67 5.42
C ILE A 431 -9.73 -6.27 5.01
N ARG A 432 -9.42 -6.05 3.73
CA ARG A 432 -8.95 -4.75 3.22
C ARG A 432 -9.99 -3.65 3.42
N ILE A 433 -11.26 -3.92 3.10
CA ILE A 433 -12.37 -2.99 3.34
C ILE A 433 -12.46 -2.66 4.83
N SER A 434 -12.37 -3.67 5.69
CA SER A 434 -12.47 -3.48 7.14
C SER A 434 -11.32 -2.64 7.69
N LYS A 435 -10.12 -2.84 7.17
CA LYS A 435 -8.93 -2.05 7.50
C LYS A 435 -9.11 -0.58 7.08
N TYR A 436 -9.38 -0.33 5.81
CA TYR A 436 -9.41 1.03 5.27
C TYR A 436 -10.64 1.84 5.72
N CYS A 437 -11.83 1.22 5.83
CA CYS A 437 -13.06 1.93 6.17
C CYS A 437 -13.28 2.11 7.68
N PHE A 438 -12.82 1.17 8.51
CA PHE A 438 -13.09 1.20 9.94
C PHE A 438 -11.82 1.40 10.77
N PHE A 439 -10.81 0.55 10.59
CA PHE A 439 -9.59 0.62 11.40
C PHE A 439 -8.82 1.92 11.19
N ASP A 440 -8.54 2.29 9.93
CA ASP A 440 -7.80 3.52 9.63
C ASP A 440 -8.57 4.77 10.07
N VAL A 441 -9.90 4.80 9.93
CA VAL A 441 -10.72 5.92 10.42
C VAL A 441 -10.71 6.00 11.96
N ALA A 442 -10.85 4.86 12.65
CA ALA A 442 -10.79 4.82 14.12
C ALA A 442 -9.41 5.23 14.65
N LYS A 443 -8.35 4.80 13.96
CA LYS A 443 -6.96 5.18 14.21
C LYS A 443 -6.75 6.68 14.00
N GLU A 444 -7.25 7.25 12.90
CA GLU A 444 -7.17 8.69 12.63
C GLU A 444 -7.91 9.50 13.70
N ALA A 445 -9.12 9.08 14.08
CA ALA A 445 -9.89 9.70 15.17
C ALA A 445 -9.13 9.67 16.51
N ALA A 446 -8.49 8.55 16.84
CA ALA A 446 -7.64 8.44 18.03
C ALA A 446 -6.39 9.32 17.93
N SER A 447 -5.80 9.44 16.73
CA SER A 447 -4.63 10.29 16.51
C SER A 447 -4.93 11.76 16.77
N ILE A 448 -6.15 12.24 16.49
CA ILE A 448 -6.57 13.65 16.72
C ILE A 448 -6.41 14.08 18.17
N ARG A 449 -6.49 13.14 19.12
CA ARG A 449 -6.41 13.42 20.55
C ARG A 449 -4.97 13.45 21.09
N VAL A 450 -3.97 13.17 20.25
CA VAL A 450 -2.54 13.28 20.61
C VAL A 450 -2.07 14.71 20.39
N SER A 451 -1.20 15.23 21.28
CA SER A 451 -0.69 16.59 21.18
C SER A 451 -0.09 16.90 19.79
N PRO A 452 -0.41 18.06 19.20
CA PRO A 452 -0.07 18.37 17.81
C PRO A 452 1.45 18.39 17.57
N ILE A 453 2.24 18.72 18.59
CA ILE A 453 3.71 18.74 18.52
C ILE A 453 4.28 17.37 18.16
N HIS A 454 3.65 16.27 18.61
CA HIS A 454 4.20 14.92 18.47
C HIS A 454 3.38 14.01 17.55
N ARG A 455 2.08 14.27 17.40
CA ARG A 455 1.13 13.51 16.55
C ARG A 455 1.67 13.21 15.15
N HIS A 456 2.36 14.18 14.57
CA HIS A 456 2.87 14.12 13.21
C HIS A 456 4.05 13.17 13.03
N SER A 457 5.00 13.15 13.98
CA SER A 457 6.10 12.19 13.96
C SER A 457 5.63 10.76 14.20
N PHE A 458 4.59 10.59 15.02
CA PHE A 458 4.03 9.26 15.28
C PHE A 458 3.34 8.68 14.07
N ARG A 459 2.71 9.52 13.24
CA ARG A 459 2.12 9.07 11.98
C ARG A 459 3.13 8.42 11.06
N GLY A 460 4.26 9.08 10.80
CA GLY A 460 5.32 8.52 9.97
C GLY A 460 5.89 7.21 10.54
N ILE A 461 5.89 7.04 11.87
CA ILE A 461 6.35 5.80 12.51
C ILE A 461 5.31 4.68 12.40
N HIS A 462 4.06 4.87 12.82
CA HIS A 462 3.08 3.77 12.80
C HIS A 462 2.58 3.44 11.38
N ASP A 463 2.38 4.45 10.51
CA ASP A 463 1.94 4.23 9.13
C ASP A 463 3.08 3.84 8.18
N GLY A 464 4.32 4.23 8.49
CA GLY A 464 5.50 3.86 7.69
C GLY A 464 6.16 2.59 8.21
N LEU A 465 6.77 2.67 9.40
CA LEU A 465 7.50 1.54 9.98
C LEU A 465 6.60 0.47 10.58
N GLY A 466 5.52 0.83 11.27
CA GLY A 466 4.65 -0.13 11.97
C GLY A 466 4.08 -1.18 11.02
N ILE A 467 3.65 -0.76 9.83
CA ILE A 467 3.18 -1.66 8.77
C ILE A 467 4.30 -2.58 8.29
N ASN A 468 5.49 -2.05 7.99
CA ASN A 468 6.63 -2.86 7.53
C ASN A 468 7.10 -3.86 8.59
N ILE A 469 7.17 -3.43 9.85
CA ILE A 469 7.50 -4.32 10.99
C ILE A 469 6.48 -5.45 11.08
N GLY A 470 5.19 -5.16 10.97
CA GLY A 470 4.15 -6.19 10.99
C GLY A 470 4.22 -7.16 9.80
N LYS A 471 4.45 -6.65 8.58
CA LYS A 471 4.66 -7.51 7.39
C LYS A 471 5.87 -8.42 7.58
N THR A 472 6.98 -7.90 8.09
CA THR A 472 8.18 -8.69 8.34
C THR A 472 7.99 -9.70 9.46
N ILE A 473 7.32 -9.37 10.56
CA ILE A 473 7.00 -10.36 11.62
C ILE A 473 6.16 -11.52 11.05
N GLY A 474 5.12 -11.20 10.27
CA GLY A 474 4.31 -12.23 9.61
C GLY A 474 5.11 -13.10 8.64
N SER A 475 6.00 -12.48 7.87
CA SER A 475 6.85 -13.20 6.91
C SER A 475 7.98 -14.00 7.57
N VAL A 476 8.58 -13.52 8.66
CA VAL A 476 9.57 -14.26 9.47
C VAL A 476 8.92 -15.49 10.06
N TYR A 477 7.70 -15.36 10.59
CA TYR A 477 6.93 -16.50 11.07
C TYR A 477 6.72 -17.55 9.97
N CYS A 478 6.21 -17.14 8.80
CA CYS A 478 6.01 -18.07 7.69
C CYS A 478 7.32 -18.72 7.23
N THR A 479 8.41 -17.94 7.16
CA THR A 479 9.74 -18.45 6.76
C THR A 479 10.28 -19.44 7.80
N LEU A 480 10.11 -19.16 9.08
CA LEU A 480 10.53 -20.04 10.17
C LEU A 480 9.77 -21.36 10.14
N ILE A 481 8.46 -21.33 9.85
CA ILE A 481 7.68 -22.56 9.67
C ILE A 481 8.16 -23.37 8.47
N THR A 482 8.41 -22.72 7.33
CA THR A 482 8.93 -23.44 6.15
C THR A 482 10.30 -24.06 6.41
N VAL A 483 11.14 -23.45 7.27
CA VAL A 483 12.44 -23.99 7.67
C VAL A 483 12.30 -25.15 8.64
N VAL A 484 11.49 -25.00 9.70
CA VAL A 484 11.35 -26.01 10.76
C VAL A 484 10.73 -27.30 10.23
N PHE A 485 9.76 -27.19 9.31
CA PHE A 485 9.06 -28.35 8.77
C PHE A 485 9.56 -28.78 7.38
N ASP A 486 10.59 -28.12 6.84
CA ASP A 486 11.16 -28.35 5.50
C ASP A 486 10.09 -28.45 4.39
N VAL A 487 9.14 -27.50 4.39
CA VAL A 487 8.05 -27.45 3.39
C VAL A 487 8.18 -26.24 2.49
N ARG A 488 8.01 -26.45 1.19
CA ARG A 488 8.06 -25.38 0.17
C ARG A 488 6.87 -24.43 0.23
N ASP A 489 5.70 -24.88 0.66
CA ASP A 489 4.46 -24.09 0.75
C ASP A 489 3.97 -23.92 2.18
N VAL A 490 3.65 -22.68 2.55
CA VAL A 490 3.10 -22.30 3.87
C VAL A 490 1.74 -22.94 4.13
N ARG A 491 1.03 -23.32 3.07
CA ARG A 491 -0.29 -23.94 3.14
C ARG A 491 -0.29 -25.20 3.98
N ASN A 492 0.72 -26.06 3.86
CA ASN A 492 0.72 -27.35 4.55
C ASN A 492 0.74 -27.20 6.08
N MET A 493 1.11 -26.02 6.59
CA MET A 493 1.19 -25.69 8.01
C MET A 493 0.10 -24.70 8.45
N VAL A 494 -1.05 -24.72 7.77
CA VAL A 494 -2.21 -23.86 8.07
C VAL A 494 -2.72 -24.04 9.50
N SER A 495 -2.70 -25.25 10.07
CA SER A 495 -3.17 -25.50 11.45
C SER A 495 -2.35 -24.73 12.50
N ILE A 496 -1.02 -24.70 12.35
CA ILE A 496 -0.13 -23.94 13.22
C ILE A 496 -0.32 -22.44 12.99
N SER A 497 -0.51 -22.04 11.73
CA SER A 497 -0.81 -20.67 11.33
C SER A 497 -2.10 -20.14 11.92
N THR A 498 -3.12 -20.99 12.09
CA THR A 498 -4.39 -20.61 12.72
C THR A 498 -4.19 -20.19 14.18
N VAL A 499 -3.43 -20.98 14.95
CA VAL A 499 -3.16 -20.69 16.37
C VAL A 499 -2.38 -19.38 16.50
N PHE A 500 -1.35 -19.19 15.68
CA PHE A 500 -0.53 -17.99 15.72
C PHE A 500 -1.32 -16.72 15.37
N VAL A 501 -2.12 -16.76 14.29
CA VAL A 501 -3.00 -15.63 13.93
C VAL A 501 -4.04 -15.37 15.02
N GLY A 502 -4.58 -16.43 15.64
CA GLY A 502 -5.49 -16.33 16.78
C GLY A 502 -4.90 -15.55 17.95
N VAL A 503 -3.64 -15.82 18.33
CA VAL A 503 -2.93 -15.08 19.39
C VAL A 503 -2.79 -13.60 19.03
N PHE A 504 -2.41 -13.27 17.80
CA PHE A 504 -2.29 -11.87 17.37
C PHE A 504 -3.64 -11.14 17.33
N CYS A 505 -4.74 -11.84 16.98
CA CYS A 505 -6.07 -11.27 17.08
C CYS A 505 -6.48 -10.95 18.53
N ILE A 506 -6.12 -11.80 19.50
CA ILE A 506 -6.37 -11.53 20.93
C ILE A 506 -5.58 -10.32 21.40
N ILE A 507 -4.30 -10.23 21.02
CA ILE A 507 -3.44 -9.07 21.32
C ILE A 507 -4.06 -7.80 20.72
N TRP A 508 -4.51 -7.86 19.46
CA TRP A 508 -5.12 -6.74 18.77
C TRP A 508 -6.38 -6.25 19.51
N ILE A 509 -7.29 -7.16 19.89
CA ILE A 509 -8.51 -6.83 20.62
C ILE A 509 -8.19 -6.18 21.98
N ARG A 510 -7.23 -6.74 22.72
CA ARG A 510 -6.78 -6.19 24.01
C ARG A 510 -6.28 -4.74 23.87
N SER A 511 -5.47 -4.47 22.85
CA SER A 511 -4.94 -3.13 22.60
C SER A 511 -6.03 -2.15 22.16
N VAL A 512 -7.03 -2.60 21.39
CA VAL A 512 -8.23 -1.79 21.06
C VAL A 512 -9.01 -1.41 22.32
N PHE A 513 -9.25 -2.34 23.24
CA PHE A 513 -9.93 -2.01 24.50
C PHE A 513 -9.14 -1.02 25.37
N TYR A 514 -7.81 -1.18 25.44
CA TYR A 514 -6.95 -0.25 26.16
C TYR A 514 -7.00 1.18 25.58
N ILE A 515 -6.91 1.30 24.25
CA ILE A 515 -7.03 2.59 23.55
C ILE A 515 -8.41 3.19 23.81
N SER A 516 -9.48 2.39 23.77
CA SER A 516 -10.82 2.91 24.02
C SER A 516 -10.97 3.49 25.41
N ARG A 517 -10.42 2.84 26.44
CA ARG A 517 -10.50 3.34 27.82
C ARG A 517 -9.83 4.70 27.91
N LYS A 518 -8.63 4.83 27.35
CA LYS A 518 -7.87 6.09 27.31
C LYS A 518 -8.53 7.16 26.45
N TYR A 519 -9.17 6.77 25.35
CA TYR A 519 -9.93 7.66 24.48
C TYR A 519 -11.15 8.24 25.21
N ARG A 520 -11.88 7.41 25.97
CA ARG A 520 -13.01 7.87 26.79
C ARG A 520 -12.55 8.79 27.92
N GLU A 521 -11.46 8.46 28.61
CA GLU A 521 -10.84 9.30 29.64
C GLU A 521 -10.43 10.69 29.09
N SER A 522 -9.97 10.79 27.83
CA SER A 522 -9.65 12.07 27.18
C SER A 522 -10.88 12.87 26.75
N ILE A 523 -11.95 12.20 26.33
CA ILE A 523 -13.23 12.89 26.03
C ILE A 523 -13.83 13.48 27.31
N GLU A 524 -13.80 12.73 28.41
CA GLU A 524 -14.35 13.17 29.71
C GLU A 524 -13.54 14.33 30.31
N ARG A 525 -12.21 14.38 30.09
CA ARG A 525 -11.34 15.45 30.60
C ARG A 525 -11.21 16.67 29.68
N ASN A 526 -11.72 16.61 28.44
CA ASN A 526 -11.57 17.65 27.41
C ASN A 526 -10.12 18.12 27.17
N ASP A 527 -9.15 17.28 27.54
CA ASP A 527 -7.73 17.55 27.45
C ASP A 527 -7.08 16.61 26.43
N PHE A 528 -5.95 17.02 25.86
CA PHE A 528 -5.14 16.10 25.06
C PHE A 528 -4.76 14.90 25.92
N ILE A 529 -4.63 13.71 25.31
CA ILE A 529 -4.08 12.57 26.05
C ILE A 529 -2.67 12.97 26.45
N ASN A 530 -2.50 13.35 27.72
CA ASN A 530 -1.23 13.80 28.26
C ASN A 530 -0.18 12.71 28.03
N VAL A 531 0.65 12.96 27.02
CA VAL A 531 1.97 12.32 26.85
C VAL A 531 2.89 12.75 28.01
N GLU A 532 2.47 13.77 28.78
CA GLU A 532 3.16 14.44 29.90
C GLU A 532 3.43 13.56 31.14
N LEU A 533 2.93 12.33 31.22
CA LEU A 533 3.46 11.38 32.23
C LEU A 533 4.96 11.05 32.02
N ALA A 534 5.58 11.56 30.94
CA ALA A 534 7.01 11.42 30.67
C ALA A 534 7.87 12.65 31.03
N GLU A 535 7.32 13.86 31.22
CA GLU A 535 8.13 15.04 31.60
C GLU A 535 8.34 15.15 33.12
N CYS A 536 7.39 14.67 33.93
CA CYS A 536 7.50 14.71 35.39
C CYS A 536 8.51 13.72 36.01
N ARG A 537 9.26 12.94 35.22
CA ARG A 537 10.33 12.05 35.74
C ARG A 537 11.75 12.50 35.43
N ASP A 538 11.94 13.51 34.58
CA ASP A 538 13.26 14.05 34.26
C ASP A 538 13.62 15.29 35.12
N ASN A 539 12.79 15.62 36.13
CA ASN A 539 13.04 16.68 37.13
C ASN A 539 13.22 16.15 38.57
N GLN A 540 13.61 14.89 38.75
CA GLN A 540 14.07 14.36 40.04
C GLN A 540 15.40 13.63 39.91
#